data_AF-A0A534QLH7-F1
#
_entry.id   AF-A0A534QLH7-F1
#
_cell.length_a   1.000
_cell.length_b   1.000
_cell.length_c   1.000
_cell.angle_alpha   90.00
_cell.angle_beta   90.00
_cell.angle_gamma   90.00
#
_symmetry.space_group_name_H-M   'P 1'
#
loop_
_entity.id
_entity.type
_entity.pdbx_description
1 polymer ?
#
loop_
_entity_poly.entity_id
_entity_poly.type
_entity_poly.pdbx_seq_one_letter_code
_entity_poly.pdbx_strand_id
1 'polypeptide(L)'
;MVYGEFIEEAQVRLAARLAGLLPPPLDVVYFTSSGAEAIEGALKTARKHTRRSGLVAFEGGFHGDTLGALSVGGNPRYRAPFEPLLADVRWLPFDDEGALAAIDRRTAAVIVEPIQAEGGVRIPGAG
;
A
#
# COMPACT_ATOMS: atom_id res chain seq x y z
N MET A 1 -12.14 -13.36 -17.33
CA MET A 1 -11.78 -12.28 -18.27
C MET A 1 -10.74 -11.42 -17.57
N VAL A 2 -9.55 -11.25 -18.15
CA VAL A 2 -8.48 -10.43 -17.56
C VAL A 2 -8.72 -8.99 -18.03
N TYR A 3 -8.49 -8.00 -17.15
CA TYR A 3 -8.76 -6.59 -17.43
C TYR A 3 -8.19 -6.12 -18.78
N GLY A 4 -8.95 -5.32 -19.53
CA GLY A 4 -8.46 -4.59 -20.71
C GLY A 4 -8.68 -5.23 -22.08
N GLU A 5 -9.47 -6.31 -22.18
CA GLU A 5 -9.81 -6.93 -23.47
C GLU A 5 -10.80 -6.08 -24.30
N PHE A 6 -11.60 -5.24 -23.62
CA PHE A 6 -12.51 -4.28 -24.23
C PHE A 6 -12.26 -2.88 -23.67
N ILE A 7 -12.42 -1.87 -24.53
CA ILE A 7 -12.34 -0.46 -24.13
C ILE A 7 -13.73 -0.02 -23.69
N GLU A 8 -13.88 0.20 -22.39
CA GLU A 8 -15.12 0.72 -21.80
C GLU A 8 -15.03 2.24 -21.65
N GLU A 9 -15.87 2.97 -22.39
CA GLU A 9 -15.82 4.44 -22.42
C GLU A 9 -15.93 5.06 -21.00
N ALA A 10 -16.81 4.50 -20.16
CA ALA A 10 -16.97 4.94 -18.78
C ALA A 10 -15.67 4.78 -17.96
N GLN A 11 -14.94 3.67 -18.14
CA GLN A 11 -13.68 3.41 -17.46
C GLN A 11 -12.59 4.38 -17.93
N VAL A 12 -12.51 4.65 -19.23
CA VAL A 12 -11.54 5.61 -19.80
C VAL A 12 -11.79 7.02 -19.27
N ARG A 13 -13.04 7.48 -19.28
CA ARG A 13 -13.39 8.81 -18.74
C ARG A 13 -13.07 8.93 -17.25
N LEU A 14 -13.33 7.89 -16.46
CA LEU A 14 -13.00 7.88 -15.05
C LEU A 14 -11.48 7.91 -14.82
N ALA A 15 -10.71 7.10 -15.56
CA ALA A 15 -9.26 7.09 -15.48
C ALA A 15 -8.67 8.47 -15.80
N ALA A 16 -9.10 9.09 -16.90
CA ALA A 16 -8.64 10.42 -17.30
C ALA A 16 -8.97 11.49 -16.25
N ARG A 17 -10.18 11.43 -15.67
CA ARG A 17 -10.57 12.38 -14.61
C ARG A 17 -9.79 12.19 -13.32
N LEU A 18 -9.53 10.95 -12.91
CA LEU A 18 -8.70 10.65 -11.74
C LEU A 18 -7.27 11.14 -11.96
N ALA A 19 -6.64 10.78 -13.08
CA ALA A 19 -5.30 11.23 -13.43
C ALA A 19 -5.19 12.78 -13.44
N GLY A 20 -6.20 13.48 -13.95
CA GLY A 20 -6.23 14.95 -13.95
C GLY A 20 -6.38 15.61 -12.57
N LEU A 21 -6.74 14.87 -11.53
CA LEU A 21 -6.82 15.35 -10.14
C LEU A 21 -5.59 14.97 -9.31
N LEU A 22 -4.76 14.04 -9.78
CA LEU A 22 -3.57 13.59 -9.09
C LEU A 22 -2.39 14.53 -9.36
N PRO A 23 -1.46 14.69 -8.39
CA PRO A 23 -0.25 15.45 -8.63
C PRO A 23 0.68 14.72 -9.63
N PRO A 24 1.43 15.45 -10.47
CA PRO A 24 2.48 14.84 -11.28
C PRO A 24 3.51 14.09 -10.40
N PRO A 25 4.06 12.94 -10.84
CA PRO A 25 3.88 12.31 -12.16
C PRO A 25 2.77 11.22 -12.18
N LEU A 26 1.79 11.24 -11.28
CA LEU A 26 0.79 10.18 -11.20
C LEU A 26 -0.28 10.32 -12.30
N ASP A 27 -0.17 9.52 -13.36
CA ASP A 27 -1.03 9.61 -14.56
C ASP A 27 -1.64 8.26 -15.02
N VAL A 28 -1.29 7.15 -14.36
CA VAL A 28 -1.82 5.81 -14.67
C VAL A 28 -2.75 5.31 -13.57
N VAL A 29 -3.93 4.81 -13.97
CA VAL A 29 -4.93 4.24 -13.06
C VAL A 29 -5.14 2.76 -13.38
N TYR A 30 -5.00 1.91 -12.35
CA TYR A 30 -5.37 0.49 -12.42
C TYR A 30 -6.57 0.24 -11.52
N PHE A 31 -7.70 -0.17 -12.09
CA PHE A 31 -8.95 -0.38 -11.36
C PHE A 31 -9.00 -1.76 -10.71
N THR A 32 -9.48 -1.79 -9.47
CA THR A 32 -9.74 -2.98 -8.67
C THR A 32 -11.14 -2.90 -8.06
N SER A 33 -11.57 -3.99 -7.40
CA SER A 33 -12.89 -4.11 -6.78
C SER A 33 -12.86 -3.79 -5.27
N SER A 34 -11.68 -3.66 -4.68
CA SER A 34 -11.51 -3.35 -3.26
C SER A 34 -10.20 -2.62 -2.95
N GLY A 35 -10.11 -2.05 -1.74
CA GLY A 35 -8.87 -1.47 -1.22
C GLY A 35 -7.75 -2.49 -1.06
N ALA A 36 -8.06 -3.70 -0.58
CA ALA A 36 -7.08 -4.77 -0.43
C ALA A 36 -6.46 -5.15 -1.80
N GLU A 37 -7.27 -5.28 -2.85
CA GLU A 37 -6.76 -5.52 -4.21
C GLU A 37 -5.90 -4.35 -4.74
N ALA A 38 -6.25 -3.10 -4.40
CA ALA A 38 -5.44 -1.94 -4.75
C ALA A 38 -4.07 -1.99 -4.06
N ILE A 39 -4.02 -2.41 -2.79
CA ILE A 39 -2.77 -2.64 -2.06
C ILE A 39 -1.95 -3.76 -2.70
N GLU A 40 -2.55 -4.91 -3.04
CA GLU A 40 -1.86 -6.00 -3.77
C GLU A 40 -1.24 -5.49 -5.08
N GLY A 41 -1.99 -4.69 -5.84
CA GLY A 41 -1.51 -4.03 -7.05
C GLY A 41 -0.31 -3.11 -6.80
N ALA A 42 -0.38 -2.28 -5.76
CA ALA A 42 0.70 -1.37 -5.37
C ALA A 42 1.97 -2.13 -4.95
N LEU A 43 1.84 -3.15 -4.09
CA LEU A 43 2.96 -4.00 -3.64
C LEU A 43 3.63 -4.71 -4.82
N LYS A 44 2.84 -5.30 -5.73
CA LYS A 44 3.35 -5.95 -6.94
C LYS A 44 4.06 -4.97 -7.86
N THR A 45 3.51 -3.77 -8.03
CA THR A 45 4.10 -2.72 -8.87
C THR A 45 5.45 -2.27 -8.32
N ALA A 46 5.52 -2.00 -7.02
CA ALA A 46 6.77 -1.61 -6.35
C ALA A 46 7.86 -2.68 -6.48
N ARG A 47 7.53 -3.95 -6.18
CA ARG A 47 8.48 -5.07 -6.30
C ARG A 47 8.92 -5.29 -7.74
N LYS A 48 7.99 -5.22 -8.71
CA LYS A 48 8.31 -5.39 -10.14
C LYS A 48 9.23 -4.29 -10.65
N HIS A 49 8.94 -3.03 -10.30
CA HIS A 49 9.70 -1.87 -10.76
C HIS A 49 11.10 -1.84 -10.15
N THR A 50 11.19 -2.01 -8.83
CA THR A 50 12.47 -1.88 -8.11
C THR A 50 13.33 -3.15 -8.14
N ARG A 51 12.73 -4.31 -8.44
CA ARG A 51 13.33 -5.65 -8.30
C ARG A 51 13.77 -5.99 -6.86
N ARG A 52 13.19 -5.31 -5.88
CA ARG A 52 13.47 -5.50 -4.44
C ARG A 52 12.29 -6.18 -3.76
N SER A 53 12.54 -6.86 -2.64
CA SER A 53 11.51 -7.54 -1.85
C SER A 53 11.05 -6.74 -0.62
N GLY A 54 11.91 -5.89 -0.05
CA GLY A 54 11.68 -5.24 1.23
C GLY A 54 10.47 -4.31 1.23
N LEU A 55 9.58 -4.47 2.21
CA LEU A 55 8.43 -3.62 2.42
C LEU A 55 8.51 -3.01 3.80
N VAL A 56 8.22 -1.72 3.90
CA VAL A 56 8.12 -1.00 5.18
C VAL A 56 6.68 -0.56 5.36
N ALA A 57 6.07 -0.96 6.46
CA ALA A 57 4.75 -0.56 6.90
C ALA A 57 4.85 0.00 8.34
N PHE A 58 3.72 0.45 8.90
CA PHE A 58 3.71 1.07 10.22
C PHE A 58 2.79 0.34 11.19
N GLU A 59 3.19 0.30 12.46
CA GLU A 59 2.36 -0.21 13.56
C GLU A 59 1.05 0.57 13.64
N GLY A 60 -0.05 -0.15 13.90
CA GLY A 60 -1.41 0.42 13.94
C GLY A 60 -2.07 0.65 12.58
N GLY A 61 -1.36 0.49 11.45
CA GLY A 61 -1.96 0.65 10.13
C GLY A 61 -2.91 -0.47 9.72
N PHE A 62 -3.82 -0.19 8.79
CA PHE A 62 -4.73 -1.16 8.19
C PHE A 62 -4.74 -1.04 6.66
N HIS A 63 -4.44 -2.14 5.98
CA HIS A 63 -4.28 -2.16 4.52
C HIS A 63 -5.17 -3.21 3.83
N GLY A 64 -6.05 -3.88 4.59
CA GLY A 64 -6.94 -4.93 4.10
C GLY A 64 -6.51 -6.34 4.46
N ASP A 65 -7.36 -7.32 4.14
CA ASP A 65 -7.26 -8.70 4.67
C ASP A 65 -6.90 -9.77 3.62
N THR A 66 -6.59 -9.40 2.37
CA THR A 66 -5.95 -10.35 1.44
C THR A 66 -4.52 -10.63 1.92
N LEU A 67 -3.96 -11.82 1.65
CA LEU A 67 -2.69 -12.22 2.27
C LEU A 67 -1.55 -11.21 2.08
N GLY A 68 -1.39 -10.57 0.91
CA GLY A 68 -0.35 -9.56 0.69
C GLY A 68 -0.66 -8.24 1.38
N ALA A 69 -1.90 -7.77 1.35
CA ALA A 69 -2.35 -6.58 2.06
C ALA A 69 -2.26 -6.74 3.59
N LEU A 70 -2.71 -7.88 4.11
CA LEU A 70 -2.61 -8.26 5.50
C LEU A 70 -1.15 -8.33 5.95
N SER A 71 -0.25 -8.80 5.08
CA SER A 71 1.19 -8.82 5.36
C SER A 71 1.78 -7.45 5.66
N VAL A 72 1.17 -6.36 5.19
CA VAL A 72 1.61 -4.99 5.49
C VAL A 72 0.70 -4.30 6.52
N GLY A 73 -0.36 -4.93 7.00
CA GLY A 73 -1.18 -4.38 8.09
C GLY A 73 -0.41 -4.25 9.40
N GLY A 74 -0.64 -3.22 10.19
CA GLY A 74 0.14 -2.88 11.39
C GLY A 74 -0.31 -3.57 12.69
N ASN A 75 -1.51 -4.13 12.75
CA ASN A 75 -2.07 -4.71 13.97
C ASN A 75 -1.87 -6.24 14.05
N PRO A 76 -1.08 -6.76 15.01
CA PRO A 76 -0.82 -8.20 15.15
C PRO A 76 -2.06 -9.05 15.36
N ARG A 77 -3.15 -8.49 15.93
CA ARG A 77 -4.41 -9.21 16.15
C ARG A 77 -4.99 -9.76 14.85
N TYR A 78 -4.87 -9.02 13.75
CA TYR A 78 -5.35 -9.46 12.45
C TYR A 78 -4.37 -10.41 11.76
N ARG A 79 -3.05 -10.19 11.91
CA ARG A 79 -2.01 -10.96 11.19
C ARG A 79 -1.69 -12.31 11.83
N ALA A 80 -1.54 -12.36 13.15
CA ALA A 80 -1.00 -13.52 13.87
C ALA A 80 -1.67 -14.86 13.53
N PRO A 81 -3.01 -14.94 13.32
CA PRO A 81 -3.66 -16.20 12.97
C PRO A 81 -3.29 -16.77 11.58
N PHE A 82 -2.67 -15.97 10.71
CA PHE A 82 -2.41 -16.32 9.30
C PHE A 82 -0.91 -16.38 8.97
N GLU A 83 -0.04 -16.26 9.97
CA GLU A 83 1.40 -16.36 9.78
C GLU A 83 1.81 -17.80 9.38
N PRO A 84 2.83 -17.97 8.50
CA PRO A 84 3.68 -16.93 7.92
C PRO A 84 3.04 -16.17 6.75
N LEU A 85 3.27 -14.86 6.72
CA LEU A 85 2.83 -13.92 5.69
C LEU A 85 3.98 -13.59 4.71
N LEU A 86 3.85 -12.56 3.86
CA LEU A 86 4.93 -12.16 2.95
C LEU A 86 6.23 -11.90 3.72
N ALA A 87 7.32 -12.47 3.21
CA ALA A 87 8.66 -12.20 3.73
C ALA A 87 9.10 -10.76 3.45
N ASP A 88 10.12 -10.32 4.20
CA ASP A 88 10.78 -9.01 4.11
C ASP A 88 9.87 -7.81 4.40
N VAL A 89 8.88 -7.95 5.29
CA VAL A 89 8.10 -6.83 5.82
C VAL A 89 8.68 -6.37 7.15
N ARG A 90 8.83 -5.05 7.32
CA ARG A 90 9.18 -4.40 8.58
C ARG A 90 8.07 -3.44 8.97
N TRP A 91 7.60 -3.54 10.21
CA TRP A 91 6.66 -2.60 10.81
C TRP A 91 7.42 -1.62 11.69
N LEU A 92 7.38 -0.34 11.35
CA LEU A 92 8.00 0.74 12.11
C LEU A 92 6.96 1.42 13.01
N PRO A 93 7.38 2.03 14.14
CA PRO A 93 6.50 2.92 14.89
C PRO A 93 5.97 4.04 13.99
N PHE A 94 4.66 4.28 14.02
CA PHE A 94 4.05 5.40 13.31
C PHE A 94 4.40 6.72 14.02
N ASP A 95 4.70 7.76 13.22
CA ASP A 95 5.09 9.09 13.71
C ASP A 95 6.46 9.14 14.44
N ASP A 96 7.39 8.27 14.03
CA ASP A 96 8.78 8.24 14.50
C ASP A 96 9.75 8.41 13.33
N GLU A 97 10.34 9.61 13.20
CA GLU A 97 11.32 9.92 12.15
C GLU A 97 12.60 9.09 12.29
N GLY A 98 13.04 8.80 13.52
CA GLY A 98 14.23 8.00 13.79
C GLY A 98 14.10 6.57 13.27
N ALA A 99 12.88 6.02 13.30
CA ALA A 99 12.60 4.69 12.77
C ALA A 99 12.82 4.58 11.25
N LEU A 100 12.73 5.70 10.51
CA LEU A 100 12.94 5.72 9.05
C LEU A 100 14.36 5.35 8.64
N ALA A 101 15.34 5.37 9.55
CA ALA A 101 16.69 4.86 9.33
C ALA A 101 16.72 3.38 8.94
N ALA A 102 15.64 2.63 9.17
CA ALA A 102 15.50 1.26 8.69
C ALA A 102 15.38 1.18 7.16
N ILE A 103 14.91 2.21 6.46
CA ILE A 103 14.75 2.20 5.00
C ILE A 103 16.13 2.07 4.34
N ASP A 104 16.30 1.02 3.52
CA ASP A 104 17.59 0.65 2.96
C ASP A 104 17.52 0.37 1.44
N ARG A 105 18.66 0.01 0.85
CA ARG A 105 18.75 -0.33 -0.59
C ARG A 105 17.99 -1.59 -0.99
N ARG A 106 17.45 -2.36 -0.05
CA ARG A 106 16.60 -3.53 -0.30
C ARG A 106 15.12 -3.20 -0.18
N THR A 107 14.78 -1.97 0.18
CA THR A 107 13.39 -1.51 0.32
C THR A 107 12.81 -1.21 -1.07
N ALA A 108 11.72 -1.89 -1.40
CA ALA A 108 10.92 -1.71 -2.61
C ALA A 108 9.88 -0.60 -2.44
N ALA A 109 9.22 -0.54 -1.28
CA ALA A 109 8.21 0.46 -0.96
C ALA A 109 8.10 0.71 0.55
N VAL A 110 7.62 1.92 0.86
CA VAL A 110 7.06 2.31 2.15
C VAL A 110 5.57 2.52 1.94
N ILE A 111 4.73 1.92 2.78
CA ILE A 111 3.28 2.08 2.74
C ILE A 111 2.81 2.70 4.07
N VAL A 112 2.01 3.76 3.98
CA VAL A 112 1.54 4.54 5.12
C VAL A 112 0.17 5.15 4.84
N GLU A 113 -0.69 5.20 5.86
CA GLU A 113 -1.92 6.00 5.83
C GLU A 113 -1.60 7.44 6.26
N PRO A 114 -2.14 8.48 5.59
CA PRO A 114 -1.96 9.86 6.03
C PRO A 114 -2.47 10.11 7.47
N ILE A 115 -3.55 9.43 7.85
CA ILE A 115 -4.11 9.36 9.20
C ILE A 115 -4.50 7.89 9.38
N GLN A 116 -4.02 7.23 10.44
CA GLN A 116 -4.39 5.83 10.68
C GLN A 116 -5.78 5.77 11.31
N ALA A 117 -6.78 5.35 10.55
CA ALA A 117 -8.17 5.30 11.00
C ALA A 117 -8.39 4.15 12.00
N GLU A 118 -8.16 2.91 11.55
CA GLU A 118 -8.31 1.69 12.36
C GLU A 118 -7.28 1.61 13.50
N GLY A 119 -6.18 2.35 13.39
CA GLY A 119 -5.20 2.55 14.47
C GLY A 119 -5.71 3.41 15.64
N GLY A 120 -6.94 3.90 15.59
CA GLY A 120 -7.54 4.76 16.61
C GLY A 120 -7.56 6.25 16.24
N VAL A 121 -7.77 6.58 14.96
CA VAL A 121 -7.81 7.96 14.43
C VAL A 121 -6.54 8.74 14.81
N ARG A 122 -5.38 8.18 14.46
CA ARG A 122 -4.07 8.76 14.78
C ARG A 122 -3.67 9.75 13.71
N ILE A 123 -3.71 11.03 14.05
CA ILE A 123 -3.18 12.12 13.22
C ILE A 123 -1.67 12.21 13.48
N PRO A 124 -0.80 12.21 12.45
CA PRO A 124 0.64 12.36 12.65
C PRO A 124 0.98 13.77 13.16
N GLY A 125 2.16 13.91 13.77
CA GLY A 125 2.72 15.20 14.14
C GLY A 125 2.92 16.13 12.93
N ALA A 126 3.22 17.40 13.20
CA ALA A 126 3.31 18.43 12.16
C ALA A 126 4.48 18.23 11.16
N GLY A 127 5.45 17.36 11.49
CA GLY A 127 6.66 17.17 10.69
C GLY A 127 7.63 18.34 10.77
#